data_AF-A0A2N0HDK1-F1
#
_entry.id   AF-A0A2N0HDK1-F1
#
_cell.length_a   1.000
_cell.length_b   1.000
_cell.length_c   1.000
_cell.angle_alpha   90.00
_cell.angle_beta   90.00
_cell.angle_gamma   90.00
#
_symmetry.space_group_name_H-M   'P 1'
#
loop_
_entity.id
_entity.type
_entity.pdbx_description
1 polymer ?
#
loop_
_entity_poly.entity_id
_entity_poly.type
_entity_poly.pdbx_seq_one_letter_code
_entity_poly.pdbx_strand_id
1 'polypeptide(L)'
;MKIRYDFVTNSSSTSFVIISDGEFNLKEFIEAVGINNDSEFVDIYRELFYSFKNDMTPIRELYENHHKSYDTFEEFVKGYFWKNGEEMLPLILEAESNDKKVYSGQLSSDHNDIESFFCTDEFIIESNNLYINAQEDGW
;
A
#
# COMPACT_ATOMS: atom_id res chain seq x y z
N MET A 1 20.26 -10.23 -14.52
CA MET A 1 18.85 -10.57 -14.23
C MET A 1 18.77 -12.08 -13.96
N LYS A 2 18.37 -12.49 -12.74
CA LYS A 2 18.08 -13.89 -12.42
C LYS A 2 16.56 -14.03 -12.43
N ILE A 3 16.03 -14.76 -13.40
CA ILE A 3 14.60 -15.08 -13.49
C ILE A 3 14.39 -16.37 -12.71
N ARG A 4 13.57 -16.34 -11.65
CA ARG A 4 13.14 -17.55 -10.94
C ARG A 4 11.97 -18.18 -11.71
N TYR A 5 12.01 -19.49 -11.86
CA TYR A 5 11.01 -20.32 -12.56
C TYR A 5 10.09 -21.07 -11.59
N ASP A 6 10.01 -20.63 -10.33
CA ASP A 6 8.99 -21.13 -9.40
C ASP A 6 7.63 -20.51 -9.77
N PHE A 7 6.54 -21.08 -9.25
CA PHE A 7 5.17 -20.73 -9.60
C PHE A 7 4.96 -19.21 -9.68
N VAL A 8 4.61 -18.72 -10.88
CA VAL A 8 4.05 -17.38 -11.05
C VAL A 8 2.60 -17.48 -10.60
N THR A 9 2.36 -17.28 -9.31
CA THR A 9 1.01 -17.10 -8.77
C THR A 9 0.62 -15.66 -9.06
N ASN A 10 -0.19 -15.44 -10.09
CA ASN A 10 -0.72 -14.11 -10.38
C ASN A 10 -1.74 -13.75 -9.29
N SER A 11 -1.31 -13.00 -8.28
CA SER A 11 -2.29 -12.28 -7.48
C SER A 11 -3.03 -11.32 -8.42
N SER A 12 -4.37 -11.36 -8.40
CA SER A 12 -5.19 -10.36 -9.11
C SER A 12 -5.22 -9.02 -8.39
N SER A 13 -4.75 -8.98 -7.13
CA SER A 13 -4.76 -7.77 -6.31
C SER A 13 -3.75 -7.79 -5.16
N THR A 14 -3.11 -6.66 -4.90
CA THR A 14 -2.24 -6.46 -3.72
C THR A 14 -2.81 -5.36 -2.85
N SER A 15 -3.15 -5.70 -1.61
CA SER A 15 -3.55 -4.73 -0.61
C SER A 15 -2.33 -3.92 -0.16
N PHE A 16 -2.55 -2.65 0.13
CA PHE A 16 -1.52 -1.77 0.63
C PHE A 16 -1.98 -0.99 1.87
N VAL A 17 -1.01 -0.53 2.65
CA VAL A 17 -1.19 0.43 3.74
C VAL A 17 -0.27 1.62 3.51
N ILE A 18 -0.80 2.84 3.64
CA ILE A 18 -0.07 4.10 3.54
C ILE A 18 -0.15 4.82 4.88
N ILE A 19 1.00 5.14 5.46
CA ILE A 19 1.14 6.01 6.62
C ILE A 19 1.86 7.28 6.16
N SER A 20 1.25 8.44 6.37
CA SER A 20 1.80 9.74 5.97
C SER A 20 1.67 10.78 7.07
N ASP A 21 2.68 11.63 7.22
CA ASP A 21 2.68 12.75 8.15
C ASP A 21 1.68 13.86 7.76
N GLY A 22 1.09 13.76 6.55
CA GLY A 22 0.10 14.70 6.05
C GLY A 22 -0.76 14.10 4.94
N GLU A 23 -1.22 14.96 4.02
CA GLU A 23 -1.96 14.52 2.85
C GLU A 23 -1.05 13.78 1.88
N PHE A 24 -1.42 12.55 1.51
CA PHE A 24 -0.68 11.77 0.52
C PHE A 24 -0.64 12.50 -0.83
N ASN A 25 0.56 12.91 -1.26
CA ASN A 25 0.77 13.74 -2.45
C ASN A 25 1.95 13.27 -3.30
N LEU A 26 1.91 13.61 -4.59
CA LEU A 26 2.85 13.11 -5.60
C LEU A 26 4.29 13.52 -5.33
N LYS A 27 4.51 14.73 -4.82
CA LYS A 27 5.87 15.25 -4.60
C LYS A 27 6.60 14.41 -3.56
N GLU A 28 5.99 14.23 -2.39
CA GLU A 28 6.57 13.43 -1.31
C GLU A 28 6.72 11.96 -1.72
N PHE A 29 5.77 11.42 -2.49
CA PHE A 29 5.87 10.07 -3.03
C PHE A 29 7.09 9.88 -3.96
N ILE A 30 7.28 10.78 -4.93
CA ILE A 30 8.41 10.72 -5.86
C ILE A 30 9.75 10.87 -5.12
N GLU A 31 9.81 11.77 -4.13
CA GLU A 31 10.98 11.91 -3.25
C GLU A 31 11.25 10.63 -2.45
N ALA A 32 10.21 9.97 -1.91
CA ALA A 32 10.33 8.74 -1.15
C ALA A 32 10.76 7.53 -2.00
N VAL A 33 10.30 7.44 -3.25
CA VAL A 33 10.78 6.44 -4.22
C VAL A 33 12.26 6.65 -4.56
N GLY A 34 12.77 7.88 -4.43
CA GLY A 34 14.16 8.21 -4.70
C GLY A 34 14.49 8.35 -6.19
N ILE A 35 13.49 8.65 -7.03
CA ILE A 35 13.68 8.88 -8.46
C ILE A 35 13.83 10.37 -8.78
N ASN A 36 14.78 10.71 -9.65
CA ASN A 36 14.92 12.09 -10.12
C ASN A 36 13.77 12.46 -11.07
N ASN A 37 13.32 13.72 -11.00
CA ASN A 37 12.22 14.22 -11.85
C ASN A 37 12.53 14.27 -13.35
N ASP A 38 13.80 14.17 -13.74
CA ASP A 38 14.27 14.09 -15.13
C ASP A 38 14.49 12.64 -15.61
N SER A 39 14.20 11.65 -14.78
CA SER A 39 14.29 10.24 -15.15
C SER A 39 13.19 9.85 -16.14
N GLU A 40 13.55 9.03 -17.13
CA GLU A 40 12.58 8.43 -18.06
C GLU A 40 11.56 7.52 -17.36
N PHE A 41 11.85 7.06 -16.13
CA PHE A 41 10.95 6.22 -15.34
C PHE A 41 9.99 7.01 -14.44
N VAL A 42 10.07 8.34 -14.39
CA VAL A 42 9.23 9.15 -13.49
C VAL A 42 7.74 8.94 -13.74
N ASP A 43 7.35 8.72 -15.00
CA ASP A 43 5.95 8.53 -15.36
C ASP A 43 5.40 7.19 -14.85
N ILE A 44 6.22 6.13 -14.76
CA ILE A 44 5.83 4.87 -14.12
C ILE A 44 5.41 5.10 -12.66
N TYR A 45 6.21 5.86 -11.93
CA TYR A 45 5.93 6.13 -10.51
C TYR A 45 4.79 7.14 -10.33
N ARG A 46 4.58 8.05 -11.29
CA ARG A 46 3.38 8.91 -11.29
C ARG A 46 2.12 8.08 -11.45
N GLU A 47 2.10 7.13 -12.37
CA GLU A 47 0.96 6.22 -12.54
C GLU A 47 0.74 5.37 -11.28
N LEU A 48 1.80 4.80 -10.69
CA LEU A 48 1.70 4.08 -9.42
C LEU A 48 1.13 4.95 -8.29
N PHE A 49 1.57 6.21 -8.18
CA PHE A 49 0.99 7.15 -7.21
C PHE A 49 -0.52 7.32 -7.41
N TYR A 50 -0.99 7.45 -8.66
CA TYR A 50 -2.41 7.60 -8.92
C TYR A 50 -3.20 6.32 -8.70
N SER A 51 -2.62 5.13 -8.96
CA SER A 51 -3.24 3.86 -8.57
C SER A 51 -3.48 3.80 -7.06
N PHE A 52 -2.48 4.18 -6.24
CA PHE A 52 -2.69 4.32 -4.80
C PHE A 52 -3.76 5.39 -4.46
N LYS A 53 -3.65 6.59 -5.05
CA LYS A 53 -4.51 7.73 -4.72
C LYS A 53 -5.98 7.46 -5.05
N ASN A 54 -6.24 6.70 -6.11
CA ASN A 54 -7.59 6.42 -6.60
C ASN A 54 -8.30 5.31 -5.80
N ASP A 55 -7.56 4.40 -5.18
CA ASP A 55 -8.13 3.26 -4.44
C ASP A 55 -7.95 3.35 -2.91
N MET A 56 -7.19 4.33 -2.41
CA MET A 56 -6.99 4.48 -0.97
C MET A 56 -8.25 4.96 -0.24
N THR A 57 -8.52 4.36 0.92
CA THR A 57 -9.57 4.73 1.87
C THR A 57 -8.94 4.91 3.26
N PRO A 58 -9.34 5.91 4.08
CA PRO A 58 -8.89 6.01 5.47
C PRO A 58 -9.11 4.69 6.21
N ILE A 59 -8.11 4.20 6.95
CA ILE A 59 -8.16 2.82 7.48
C ILE A 59 -9.30 2.60 8.48
N ARG A 60 -9.68 3.65 9.23
CA ARG A 60 -10.84 3.62 10.13
C ARG A 60 -12.16 3.53 9.36
N GLU A 61 -12.29 4.22 8.23
CA GLU A 61 -13.46 4.10 7.35
C GLU A 61 -13.52 2.70 6.69
N LEU A 62 -12.37 2.15 6.30
CA LEU A 62 -12.30 0.78 5.80
C LEU A 62 -12.76 -0.24 6.84
N TYR A 63 -12.38 -0.06 8.11
CA TYR A 63 -12.87 -0.86 9.22
C TYR A 63 -14.40 -0.72 9.41
N GLU A 64 -14.94 0.50 9.37
CA GLU A 64 -16.40 0.71 9.44
C GLU A 64 -17.14 -0.01 8.30
N ASN A 65 -16.52 -0.21 7.14
CA ASN A 65 -17.10 -1.03 6.06
C ASN A 65 -17.05 -2.54 6.33
N HIS A 66 -16.19 -2.99 7.24
CA HIS A 66 -15.95 -4.40 7.60
C HIS A 66 -16.33 -4.76 9.04
N HIS A 67 -16.92 -3.84 9.83
CA HIS A 67 -17.24 -4.03 11.26
C HIS A 67 -18.16 -5.21 11.57
N LYS A 68 -18.82 -5.80 10.56
CA LYS A 68 -19.65 -7.01 10.73
C LYS A 68 -18.83 -8.29 10.78
N SER A 69 -17.59 -8.25 10.29
CA SER A 69 -16.67 -9.39 10.21
C SER A 69 -15.64 -9.39 11.34
N TYR A 70 -15.48 -8.26 12.04
CA TYR A 70 -14.48 -8.06 13.10
C TYR A 70 -15.08 -7.23 14.23
N ASP A 71 -14.88 -7.65 15.48
CA ASP A 71 -15.45 -6.96 16.65
C ASP A 71 -14.62 -5.73 17.05
N THR A 72 -13.32 -5.74 16.73
CA THR A 72 -12.38 -4.66 17.04
C THR A 72 -11.55 -4.26 15.83
N PHE A 73 -10.98 -3.06 15.87
CA PHE A 73 -10.07 -2.58 14.83
C PHE A 73 -8.79 -3.42 14.78
N GLU A 74 -8.28 -3.85 15.93
CA GLU A 74 -7.08 -4.66 16.06
C GLU A 74 -7.29 -6.03 15.41
N GLU A 75 -8.44 -6.68 15.63
CA GLU A 75 -8.81 -7.92 14.94
C GLU A 75 -8.97 -7.71 13.45
N PHE A 76 -9.57 -6.59 13.03
CA PHE A 76 -9.66 -6.22 11.62
C PHE A 76 -8.27 -6.11 10.98
N VAL A 77 -7.34 -5.34 11.55
CA VAL A 77 -5.99 -5.19 10.96
C VAL A 77 -5.28 -6.54 10.87
N LYS A 78 -5.29 -7.33 11.95
CA LYS A 78 -4.64 -8.64 11.97
C LYS A 78 -5.26 -9.66 11.02
N GLY A 79 -6.56 -9.58 10.80
CA GLY A 79 -7.30 -10.54 9.98
C GLY A 79 -7.48 -10.11 8.52
N TYR A 80 -7.53 -8.81 8.24
CA TYR A 80 -7.67 -8.27 6.89
C TYR A 80 -6.33 -8.26 6.15
N PHE A 81 -5.24 -7.96 6.85
CA PHE A 81 -3.87 -8.13 6.36
C PHE A 81 -3.32 -9.44 6.94
N TRP A 82 -3.65 -10.57 6.32
CA TRP A 82 -3.36 -11.89 6.87
C TRP A 82 -1.86 -12.21 6.89
N LYS A 83 -1.08 -11.65 5.96
CA LYS A 83 0.36 -11.93 5.85
C LYS A 83 1.18 -11.05 6.79
N ASN A 84 0.86 -9.76 6.89
CA ASN A 84 1.65 -8.80 7.68
C ASN A 84 0.87 -8.03 8.75
N GLY A 85 -0.39 -8.36 9.03
CA GLY A 85 -1.25 -7.61 9.96
C GLY A 85 -0.75 -7.56 11.40
N GLU A 86 -0.07 -8.60 11.88
CA GLU A 86 0.59 -8.60 13.20
C GLU A 86 1.72 -7.57 13.30
N GLU A 87 2.47 -7.38 12.20
CA GLU A 87 3.56 -6.39 12.12
C GLU A 87 3.03 -4.98 11.83
N MET A 88 1.96 -4.89 11.03
CA MET A 88 1.32 -3.63 10.66
C MET A 88 0.53 -2.98 11.79
N LEU A 89 -0.11 -3.78 12.66
CA LEU A 89 -0.91 -3.25 13.76
C LEU A 89 -0.16 -2.24 14.65
N PRO A 90 1.02 -2.55 15.22
CA PRO A 90 1.72 -1.57 16.06
C PRO A 90 2.10 -0.31 15.28
N LEU A 91 2.48 -0.42 14.00
CA LEU A 91 2.82 0.73 13.16
C LEU A 91 1.60 1.64 12.92
N ILE A 92 0.44 1.05 12.66
CA ILE A 92 -0.82 1.78 12.46
C ILE A 92 -1.23 2.51 13.74
N LEU A 93 -1.21 1.81 14.89
CA LEU A 93 -1.58 2.40 16.17
C LEU A 93 -0.62 3.53 16.59
N GLU A 94 0.69 3.34 16.38
CA GLU A 94 1.68 4.38 16.64
C GLU A 94 1.47 5.59 15.72
N ALA A 95 1.22 5.36 14.42
CA ALA A 95 0.95 6.44 13.47
C ALA A 95 -0.26 7.28 13.89
N GLU A 96 -1.38 6.65 14.24
CA GLU A 96 -2.58 7.35 14.71
C GLU A 96 -2.33 8.11 16.02
N SER A 97 -1.53 7.55 16.95
CA SER A 97 -1.17 8.23 18.20
C SER A 97 -0.31 9.48 17.98
N ASN A 98 0.35 9.58 16.83
CA ASN A 98 1.17 10.72 16.40
C ASN A 98 0.43 11.61 15.38
N ASP A 99 -0.91 11.53 15.31
CA ASP A 99 -1.76 12.31 14.40
C ASP A 99 -1.44 12.13 12.90
N LYS A 100 -0.77 11.03 12.53
CA LYS A 100 -0.48 10.70 11.13
C LYS A 100 -1.73 10.18 10.43
N LYS A 101 -1.77 10.34 9.11
CA LYS A 101 -2.84 9.79 8.26
C LYS A 101 -2.51 8.34 7.90
N VAL A 102 -3.50 7.47 8.06
CA VAL A 102 -3.39 6.06 7.68
C VAL A 102 -4.49 5.70 6.68
N TYR A 103 -4.08 5.16 5.54
CA TYR A 103 -4.96 4.71 4.47
C TYR A 103 -4.67 3.27 4.08
N SER A 104 -5.65 2.61 3.47
CA SER A 104 -5.47 1.31 2.83
C SER A 104 -6.34 1.20 1.58
N GLY A 105 -5.90 0.39 0.63
CA GLY A 105 -6.58 0.10 -0.63
C GLY A 105 -5.94 -1.12 -1.29
N GLN A 106 -6.18 -1.30 -2.58
CA GLN A 106 -5.68 -2.40 -3.38
C GLN A 106 -5.16 -1.90 -4.74
N LEU A 107 -4.07 -2.51 -5.21
CA LEU A 107 -3.66 -2.49 -6.61
C LEU A 107 -4.29 -3.70 -7.30
N SER A 108 -4.67 -3.57 -8.57
CA SER A 108 -5.33 -4.64 -9.34
C SER A 108 -4.69 -4.87 -10.72
N SER A 109 -4.69 -6.13 -11.16
CA SER A 109 -4.23 -6.54 -12.49
C SER A 109 -5.20 -6.20 -13.63
N ASP A 110 -6.40 -5.70 -13.30
CA ASP A 110 -7.46 -5.40 -14.28
C ASP A 110 -7.50 -3.92 -14.71
N HIS A 111 -6.57 -3.08 -14.24
CA HIS A 111 -6.56 -1.64 -14.51
C HIS A 111 -5.64 -1.23 -15.67
N ASN A 112 -4.37 -0.96 -15.38
CA ASN A 112 -3.39 -0.52 -16.39
C ASN A 112 -2.09 -1.32 -16.26
N ASP A 113 -1.23 -1.27 -17.28
CA ASP A 113 0.00 -2.06 -17.35
C ASP A 113 0.95 -1.81 -16.16
N ILE A 114 0.98 -0.58 -15.64
CA ILE A 114 1.85 -0.20 -14.51
C ILE A 114 1.30 -0.76 -13.20
N GLU A 115 0.01 -0.57 -12.94
CA GLU A 115 -0.64 -1.13 -11.76
C GLU A 115 -0.58 -2.65 -11.76
N SER A 116 -0.81 -3.27 -12.93
CA SER A 116 -0.70 -4.71 -13.13
C SER A 116 0.70 -5.23 -12.87
N PHE A 117 1.73 -4.44 -13.19
CA PHE A 117 3.10 -4.78 -12.86
C PHE A 117 3.30 -4.75 -11.34
N PHE A 118 2.92 -3.66 -10.66
CA PHE A 118 3.14 -3.50 -9.22
C PHE A 118 2.24 -4.37 -8.34
N CYS A 119 1.04 -4.74 -8.78
CA CYS A 119 0.18 -5.66 -8.03
C CYS A 119 0.69 -7.11 -8.06
N THR A 120 1.71 -7.41 -8.86
CA THR A 120 2.38 -8.71 -8.89
C THR A 120 3.73 -8.71 -8.17
N ASP A 121 4.07 -7.61 -7.50
CA ASP A 121 5.30 -7.43 -6.74
C ASP A 121 4.99 -7.17 -5.26
N GLU A 122 5.98 -7.36 -4.41
CA GLU A 122 5.91 -7.08 -2.98
C GLU A 122 6.98 -6.04 -2.62
N PHE A 123 6.55 -4.89 -2.12
CA PHE A 123 7.49 -3.81 -1.83
C PHE A 123 7.07 -2.94 -0.64
N ILE A 124 8.08 -2.26 -0.09
CA ILE A 124 7.92 -1.21 0.92
C ILE A 124 8.60 0.05 0.37
N ILE A 125 7.91 1.19 0.49
CA ILE A 125 8.50 2.52 0.27
C ILE A 125 8.57 3.20 1.63
N GLU A 126 9.76 3.58 2.06
CA GLU A 126 9.98 4.19 3.37
C GLU A 126 10.85 5.45 3.23
N SER A 127 10.37 6.52 3.85
CA SER A 127 11.04 7.80 4.01
C SER A 127 10.65 8.41 5.35
N ASN A 128 11.23 9.55 5.71
CA ASN A 128 10.93 10.21 6.99
C ASN A 128 9.42 10.54 7.17
N ASN A 129 8.71 10.87 6.08
CA ASN A 129 7.35 11.41 6.15
C ASN A 129 6.29 10.48 5.52
N LEU A 130 6.72 9.37 4.92
CA LEU A 130 5.87 8.47 4.16
C LEU A 130 6.37 7.03 4.28
N TYR A 131 5.45 6.15 4.66
CA TYR A 131 5.64 4.71 4.68
C TYR A 131 4.50 4.06 3.88
N ILE A 132 4.83 3.19 2.93
CA ILE A 132 3.88 2.41 2.15
C ILE A 132 4.30 0.96 2.24
N ASN A 133 3.40 0.09 2.70
CA ASN A 133 3.58 -1.35 2.65
C ASN A 133 2.61 -1.94 1.64
N ALA A 134 3.14 -2.53 0.57
CA ALA A 134 2.40 -3.23 -0.48
C ALA A 134 2.90 -4.68 -0.60
N GLN A 135 3.06 -5.36 0.55
CA GLN A 135 3.47 -6.76 0.60
C GLN A 135 2.29 -7.71 0.81
N GLU A 136 1.09 -7.18 1.07
CA GLU A 136 -0.12 -7.96 1.27
C GLU A 136 -0.73 -8.37 -0.08
N ASP A 137 -0.05 -9.29 -0.75
CA ASP A 137 -0.54 -9.93 -1.97
C ASP A 137 -1.48 -11.09 -1.59
N GLY A 138 -2.77 -10.90 -1.88
CA GLY A 138 -3.79 -11.89 -1.52
C GLY A 138 -3.74 -13.14 -2.40
N TRP A 139 -3.71 -14.31 -1.76
CA TRP A 139 -4.33 -15.55 -2.24
C TRP A 139 -5.11 -16.21 -1.12
#